data_AF-A0A519Z2J2-F1
#
_entry.id   AF-A0A519Z2J2-F1
#
_cell.length_a   1.000
_cell.length_b   1.000
_cell.length_c   1.000
_cell.angle_alpha   90.00
_cell.angle_beta   90.00
_cell.angle_gamma   90.00
#
_symmetry.space_group_name_H-M   'P 1'
#
loop_
_entity.id
_entity.type
_entity.pdbx_description
1 polymer ?
#
loop_
_entity_poly.entity_id
_entity_poly.type
_entity_poly.pdbx_seq_one_letter_code
_entity_poly.pdbx_strand_id
1 'polypeptide(L)'
;PTTTPPQYAVTFSVNAGVTTYSVTKDGGGTTLTDVPFQSGKAIVIDGMSFAVTGQPANTDSFTVNQSTNDLSVFDALDSAITSLNSTNQNTGQVMQAVNKGLSNLDSVLGNVSAARSAVGESLNRMDSIEGRISASKLAAETERSNAEDLDMVSAFSKFQNQQTGYDAALKSYAMVQKLSLFQYING
;
A
#
# COMPACT_ATOMS: atom_id res chain seq x y z
N PRO A 1 22.31 21.45 5.65
CA PRO A 1 22.24 22.33 4.45
C PRO A 1 20.93 22.07 3.69
N THR A 2 19.93 22.93 3.87
CA THR A 2 18.74 22.95 3.03
C THR A 2 19.11 23.61 1.71
N THR A 3 19.62 22.83 0.77
CA THR A 3 19.91 23.32 -0.58
C THR A 3 18.59 23.62 -1.26
N THR A 4 18.26 24.90 -1.44
CA THR A 4 17.17 25.31 -2.32
C THR A 4 17.37 24.61 -3.67
N PRO A 5 16.36 23.92 -4.21
CA PRO A 5 16.47 23.28 -5.51
C PRO A 5 16.83 24.31 -6.59
N PRO A 6 17.75 23.98 -7.52
CA PRO A 6 18.13 24.93 -8.56
C PRO A 6 16.93 25.23 -9.47
N GLN A 7 16.67 26.51 -9.69
CA GLN A 7 15.69 27.00 -10.66
C GLN A 7 16.41 27.39 -11.95
N TYR A 8 15.91 26.90 -13.08
CA TYR A 8 16.39 27.34 -14.39
C TYR A 8 15.36 28.25 -15.04
N ALA A 9 15.82 29.31 -15.70
CA ALA A 9 14.99 30.13 -16.57
C ALA A 9 15.60 30.19 -17.96
N VAL A 10 14.78 29.93 -18.98
CA VAL A 10 15.13 30.09 -20.38
C VAL A 10 14.46 31.35 -20.89
N THR A 11 15.24 32.34 -21.24
CA THR A 11 14.76 33.64 -21.73
C THR A 11 15.08 33.78 -23.21
N PHE A 12 14.07 34.12 -23.99
CA PHE A 12 14.16 34.31 -25.43
C PHE A 12 14.45 35.77 -25.77
N SER A 13 15.34 35.98 -26.73
CA SER A 13 15.57 37.29 -27.33
C SER A 13 15.34 37.22 -28.83
N VAL A 14 14.72 38.25 -29.39
CA VAL A 14 14.52 38.39 -30.84
C VAL A 14 15.20 39.67 -31.29
N ASN A 15 16.27 39.53 -32.08
CA ASN A 15 16.99 40.66 -32.66
C ASN A 15 17.05 40.49 -34.18
N ALA A 16 16.58 41.50 -34.92
CA ALA A 16 16.52 41.50 -36.38
C ALA A 16 15.89 40.22 -36.98
N GLY A 17 14.89 39.64 -36.31
CA GLY A 17 14.19 38.42 -36.76
C GLY A 17 14.90 37.10 -36.43
N VAL A 18 16.08 37.14 -35.79
CA VAL A 18 16.77 35.97 -35.26
C VAL A 18 16.36 35.78 -33.80
N THR A 19 15.81 34.60 -33.50
CA THR A 19 15.48 34.20 -32.12
C THR A 19 16.66 33.44 -31.50
N THR A 20 17.15 33.92 -30.37
CA THR A 20 18.11 33.22 -29.51
C THR A 20 17.50 32.93 -28.15
N TYR A 21 18.11 32.02 -27.39
CA TYR A 21 17.78 31.79 -26.00
C TYR A 21 19.03 31.79 -25.13
N SER A 22 18.84 32.25 -23.89
CA SER A 22 19.83 32.22 -22.83
C SER A 22 19.24 31.52 -21.61
N VAL A 23 20.05 30.69 -20.95
CA VAL A 23 19.64 29.96 -19.74
C VAL A 23 20.33 30.58 -18.53
N THR A 24 19.57 30.84 -17.48
CA THR A 24 20.08 31.17 -16.15
C THR A 24 19.78 30.05 -15.17
N LYS A 25 20.65 29.90 -14.17
CA LYS A 25 20.51 28.98 -13.03
C LYS A 25 20.56 29.80 -11.76
N ASP A 26 19.46 29.81 -11.00
CA ASP A 26 19.32 30.57 -9.75
C ASP A 26 19.61 32.08 -9.92
N GLY A 27 19.23 32.63 -11.08
CA GLY A 27 19.52 34.01 -11.47
C GLY A 27 20.95 34.27 -11.95
N GLY A 28 21.85 33.29 -11.85
CA GLY A 28 23.19 33.33 -12.43
C GLY A 28 23.22 32.89 -13.90
N GLY A 29 24.20 33.36 -14.68
CA GLY A 29 24.38 32.94 -16.07
C GLY A 29 24.89 31.50 -16.21
N THR A 30 24.57 30.86 -17.33
CA THR A 30 25.11 29.53 -17.69
C THR A 30 25.94 29.61 -18.99
N THR A 31 26.51 28.48 -19.42
CA THR A 31 27.23 28.39 -20.70
C THR A 31 26.33 28.51 -21.92
N LEU A 32 25.00 28.38 -21.74
CA LEU A 32 24.01 28.55 -22.79
C LEU A 32 23.55 30.01 -22.82
N THR A 33 24.32 30.85 -23.50
CA THR A 33 24.01 32.27 -23.70
C THR A 33 23.91 32.56 -25.20
N ASP A 34 22.85 33.24 -25.62
CA ASP A 34 22.55 33.65 -27.01
C ASP A 34 22.61 32.50 -28.02
N VAL A 35 22.15 31.31 -27.61
CA VAL A 35 22.14 30.13 -28.47
C VAL A 35 21.00 30.27 -29.49
N PRO A 36 21.23 30.01 -30.79
CA PRO A 36 20.17 30.05 -31.79
C PRO A 36 19.01 29.11 -31.45
N PHE A 37 17.80 29.64 -31.44
CA PHE A 37 16.59 28.86 -31.20
C PHE A 37 16.13 28.17 -32.49
N GLN A 38 15.71 26.91 -32.36
CA GLN A 38 15.01 26.18 -33.40
C GLN A 38 13.78 25.52 -32.77
N SER A 39 12.60 25.82 -33.32
CA SER A 39 11.33 25.25 -32.87
C SER A 39 11.38 23.71 -32.88
N GLY A 40 11.01 23.09 -31.76
CA GLY A 40 10.96 21.64 -31.60
C GLY A 40 12.31 20.97 -31.36
N LYS A 41 13.43 21.70 -31.46
CA LYS A 41 14.75 21.18 -31.09
C LYS A 41 14.85 21.08 -29.57
N ALA A 42 15.40 19.97 -29.08
CA ALA A 42 15.68 19.80 -27.67
C ALA A 42 16.69 20.84 -27.15
N ILE A 43 16.34 21.45 -26.02
CA ILE A 43 17.20 22.27 -25.17
C ILE A 43 17.62 21.36 -24.01
N VAL A 44 18.93 21.17 -23.84
CA VAL A 44 19.51 20.27 -22.84
C VAL A 44 20.23 21.10 -21.78
N ILE A 45 19.86 20.91 -20.52
CA ILE A 45 20.40 21.66 -19.37
C ILE A 45 20.64 20.69 -18.23
N ASP A 46 21.88 20.57 -17.76
CA ASP A 46 22.25 19.73 -16.60
C ASP A 46 21.60 18.32 -16.61
N GLY A 47 21.55 17.68 -17.79
CA GLY A 47 20.97 16.34 -17.99
C GLY A 47 19.46 16.28 -18.24
N MET A 48 18.74 17.39 -18.05
CA MET A 48 17.33 17.52 -18.42
C MET A 48 17.20 17.91 -19.89
N SER A 49 16.12 17.48 -20.55
CA SER A 49 15.82 17.82 -21.93
C SER A 49 14.35 18.19 -22.09
N PHE A 50 14.07 19.31 -22.74
CA PHE A 50 12.73 19.71 -23.14
C PHE A 50 12.78 20.41 -24.50
N ALA A 51 11.65 20.49 -25.18
CA ALA A 51 11.53 21.20 -26.45
C ALA A 51 10.53 22.34 -26.30
N VAL A 52 10.86 23.49 -26.88
CA VAL A 52 9.93 24.61 -27.04
C VAL A 52 9.53 24.66 -28.51
N THR A 53 8.23 24.70 -28.77
CA THR A 53 7.66 24.77 -30.12
C THR A 53 7.01 26.12 -30.35
N GLY A 54 7.01 26.58 -31.60
CA GLY A 54 6.42 27.85 -32.01
C GLY A 54 7.46 28.95 -32.18
N GLN A 55 7.02 30.20 -32.11
CA GLN A 55 7.87 31.38 -32.27
C GLN A 55 7.78 32.24 -31.00
N PRO A 56 8.69 32.04 -30.03
CA PRO A 56 8.76 32.88 -28.84
C PRO A 56 8.97 34.34 -29.20
N ALA A 57 8.22 35.22 -28.54
CA ALA A 57 8.40 36.65 -28.66
C ALA A 57 9.66 37.11 -27.89
N ASN A 58 10.14 38.31 -28.20
CA ASN A 58 11.25 38.91 -27.44
C ASN A 58 10.84 39.02 -25.96
N THR A 59 11.72 38.62 -25.05
CA THR A 59 11.52 38.61 -23.59
C THR A 59 10.63 37.50 -23.04
N ASP A 60 10.11 36.59 -23.88
CA ASP A 60 9.42 35.39 -23.39
C ASP A 60 10.36 34.57 -22.50
N SER A 61 9.83 34.05 -21.39
CA SER A 61 10.61 33.26 -20.45
C SER A 61 9.85 32.02 -19.98
N PHE A 62 10.58 30.91 -19.85
CA PHE A 62 10.09 29.65 -19.32
C PHE A 62 10.92 29.26 -18.11
N THR A 63 10.27 28.91 -17.01
CA THR A 63 10.95 28.42 -15.81
C THR A 63 10.83 26.91 -15.70
N VAL A 64 11.95 26.28 -15.36
CA VAL A 64 12.03 24.86 -15.03
C VAL A 64 12.35 24.78 -13.55
N ASN A 65 11.35 24.33 -12.79
CA ASN A 65 11.43 24.14 -11.35
C ASN A 65 11.48 22.66 -11.04
N GLN A 66 12.09 22.31 -9.91
CA GLN A 66 12.02 20.95 -9.39
C GLN A 66 10.57 20.59 -9.05
N SER A 67 10.18 19.34 -9.32
CA SER A 67 8.91 18.80 -8.88
C SER A 67 8.85 18.75 -7.35
N THR A 68 7.75 19.25 -6.79
CA THR A 68 7.44 19.20 -5.37
C THR A 68 6.44 18.07 -5.09
N ASN A 69 6.49 17.48 -3.90
CA ASN A 69 5.58 16.39 -3.50
C ASN A 69 4.31 16.90 -2.79
N ASP A 70 3.94 18.14 -3.04
CA ASP A 70 2.80 18.85 -2.45
C ASP A 70 1.58 18.88 -3.39
N LEU A 71 1.68 18.26 -4.57
CA LEU A 71 0.59 18.20 -5.54
C LEU A 71 -0.60 17.44 -4.95
N SER A 72 -1.62 18.19 -4.53
CA SER A 72 -2.92 17.67 -4.14
C SER A 72 -3.78 17.34 -5.36
N VAL A 73 -4.63 16.31 -5.23
CA VAL A 73 -5.67 15.99 -6.22
C VAL A 73 -6.57 17.20 -6.47
N PHE A 74 -6.93 17.92 -5.41
CA PHE A 74 -7.80 19.08 -5.48
C PHE A 74 -7.10 20.25 -6.15
N ASP A 75 -5.84 20.52 -5.79
CA ASP A 75 -5.05 21.59 -6.41
C ASP A 75 -4.81 21.34 -7.90
N ALA A 76 -4.64 20.07 -8.31
CA ALA A 76 -4.52 19.67 -9.71
C ALA A 76 -5.81 19.96 -10.50
N LEU A 77 -6.98 19.61 -9.93
CA LEU A 77 -8.29 19.87 -10.53
C LEU A 77 -8.61 21.37 -10.57
N ASP A 78 -8.35 22.09 -9.48
CA ASP A 78 -8.57 23.54 -9.39
C ASP A 78 -7.68 24.26 -10.41
N SER A 79 -6.40 23.90 -10.51
CA SER A 79 -5.48 24.47 -11.50
C SER A 79 -5.98 24.24 -12.94
N ALA A 80 -6.53 23.06 -13.23
CA ALA A 80 -7.10 22.76 -14.55
C ALA A 80 -8.35 23.61 -14.83
N ILE A 81 -9.27 23.72 -13.86
CA ILE A 81 -10.48 24.55 -13.97
C ILE A 81 -10.12 26.03 -14.15
N THR A 82 -9.19 26.56 -13.34
CA THR A 82 -8.72 27.94 -13.44
C THR A 82 -8.11 28.20 -14.81
N SER A 83 -7.32 27.27 -15.33
CA SER A 83 -6.70 27.39 -16.65
C SER A 83 -7.74 27.43 -17.77
N LEU A 84 -8.75 26.55 -17.72
CA LEU A 84 -9.82 26.49 -18.72
C LEU A 84 -10.77 27.69 -18.67
N ASN A 85 -10.95 28.30 -17.50
CA ASN A 85 -11.77 29.51 -17.33
C ASN A 85 -11.02 30.81 -17.68
N SER A 86 -9.72 30.75 -17.98
CA SER A 86 -8.92 31.94 -18.27
C SER A 86 -9.20 32.45 -19.70
N THR A 87 -9.71 33.66 -19.82
CA THR A 87 -10.13 34.25 -21.11
C THR A 87 -9.02 35.01 -21.85
N ASN A 88 -7.89 35.29 -21.19
CA ASN A 88 -6.80 36.11 -21.74
C ASN A 88 -5.52 35.32 -22.04
N GLN A 89 -5.63 34.02 -22.33
CA GLN A 89 -4.48 33.18 -22.67
C GLN A 89 -4.24 33.12 -24.18
N ASN A 90 -2.98 33.22 -24.59
CA ASN A 90 -2.59 32.89 -25.96
C ASN A 90 -2.56 31.37 -26.17
N THR A 91 -2.57 30.92 -27.43
CA THR A 91 -2.60 29.48 -27.76
C THR A 91 -1.46 28.68 -27.13
N GLY A 92 -0.26 29.26 -27.02
CA GLY A 92 0.88 28.60 -26.37
C GLY A 92 0.66 28.38 -24.87
N GLN A 93 0.11 29.37 -24.18
CA GLN A 93 -0.24 29.29 -22.75
C GLN A 93 -1.33 28.24 -22.51
N VAL A 94 -2.36 28.20 -23.36
CA VAL A 94 -3.42 27.17 -23.28
C VAL A 94 -2.84 25.77 -23.45
N MET A 95 -2.02 25.56 -24.48
CA MET A 95 -1.39 24.26 -24.73
C MET A 95 -0.49 23.82 -23.57
N GLN A 96 0.28 24.74 -22.98
CA GLN A 96 1.12 24.44 -21.83
C GLN A 96 0.27 24.09 -20.60
N ALA A 97 -0.80 24.83 -20.34
CA ALA A 97 -1.70 24.59 -19.22
C ALA A 97 -2.40 23.22 -19.34
N VAL A 98 -2.87 22.86 -20.54
CA VAL A 98 -3.48 21.55 -20.81
C VAL A 98 -2.49 20.42 -20.59
N ASN A 99 -1.28 20.50 -21.16
CA ASN A 99 -0.26 19.46 -20.99
C ASN A 99 0.13 19.29 -19.51
N LYS A 100 0.30 20.39 -18.77
CA LYS A 100 0.57 20.35 -17.33
C LYS A 100 -0.59 19.73 -16.56
N GLY A 101 -1.83 20.11 -16.89
CA GLY A 101 -3.04 19.55 -16.28
C GLY A 101 -3.14 18.04 -16.47
N LEU A 102 -2.93 17.55 -17.70
CA LEU A 102 -2.93 16.11 -18.00
C LEU A 102 -1.85 15.37 -17.21
N SER A 103 -0.62 15.87 -17.20
CA SER A 103 0.47 15.25 -16.44
C SER A 103 0.20 15.20 -14.94
N ASN A 104 -0.45 16.23 -14.37
CA ASN A 104 -0.84 16.25 -12.97
C ASN A 104 -1.96 15.22 -12.69
N LEU A 105 -2.96 15.12 -13.56
CA LEU A 105 -4.04 14.14 -13.44
C LEU A 105 -3.51 12.70 -13.52
N ASP A 106 -2.59 12.42 -14.43
CA ASP A 106 -1.95 11.12 -14.55
C ASP A 106 -1.18 10.75 -13.27
N SER A 107 -0.46 11.72 -12.69
CA SER A 107 0.28 11.52 -11.44
C SER A 107 -0.66 11.20 -10.27
N VAL A 108 -1.77 11.92 -10.17
CA VAL A 108 -2.83 11.68 -9.19
C VAL A 108 -3.46 10.29 -9.37
N LEU A 109 -3.81 9.92 -10.60
CA LEU A 109 -4.39 8.62 -10.91
C LEU A 109 -3.44 7.48 -10.58
N GLY A 110 -2.13 7.67 -10.83
CA GLY A 110 -1.08 6.75 -10.43
C GLY A 110 -1.04 6.56 -8.92
N ASN A 111 -1.12 7.64 -8.15
CA ASN A 111 -1.13 7.58 -6.68
C ASN A 111 -2.36 6.83 -6.13
N VAL A 112 -3.56 7.13 -6.65
CA VAL A 112 -4.80 6.43 -6.26
C VAL A 112 -4.73 4.93 -6.60
N SER A 113 -4.18 4.59 -7.77
CA SER A 113 -3.97 3.20 -8.19
C SER A 113 -2.99 2.47 -7.26
N ALA A 114 -1.91 3.13 -6.84
CA ALA A 114 -0.96 2.58 -5.88
C ALA A 114 -1.60 2.35 -4.50
N ALA A 115 -2.38 3.33 -4.01
CA ALA A 115 -3.11 3.20 -2.75
C ALA A 115 -4.11 2.03 -2.77
N ARG A 116 -4.86 1.88 -3.86
CA ARG A 116 -5.76 0.72 -4.06
C ARG A 116 -5.01 -0.60 -4.05
N SER A 117 -3.83 -0.65 -4.65
CA SER A 117 -3.00 -1.86 -4.68
C SER A 117 -2.54 -2.24 -3.27
N ALA A 118 -2.10 -1.26 -2.47
CA ALA A 118 -1.72 -1.47 -1.07
C ALA A 118 -2.90 -1.96 -0.21
N VAL A 119 -4.10 -1.43 -0.44
CA VAL A 119 -5.32 -1.94 0.21
C VAL A 119 -5.60 -3.39 -0.20
N GLY A 120 -5.46 -3.72 -1.49
CA GLY A 120 -5.63 -5.09 -1.98
C GLY A 120 -4.63 -6.08 -1.36
N GLU A 121 -3.37 -5.68 -1.20
CA GLU A 121 -2.37 -6.46 -0.47
C GLU A 121 -2.78 -6.68 0.99
N SER A 122 -3.26 -5.63 1.67
CA SER A 122 -3.74 -5.73 3.05
C SER A 122 -4.95 -6.67 3.17
N LEU A 123 -5.87 -6.65 2.21
CA LEU A 123 -7.02 -7.56 2.18
C LEU A 123 -6.56 -9.02 2.01
N ASN A 124 -5.67 -9.29 1.05
CA ASN A 124 -5.10 -10.63 0.86
C ASN A 124 -4.41 -11.15 2.14
N ARG A 125 -3.73 -10.25 2.86
CA ARG A 125 -3.10 -10.56 4.15
C ARG A 125 -4.14 -10.85 5.23
N MET A 126 -5.24 -10.10 5.28
CA MET A 126 -6.35 -10.34 6.21
C MET A 126 -7.01 -11.70 5.95
N ASP A 127 -7.31 -12.03 4.69
CA ASP A 127 -7.88 -13.35 4.31
C ASP A 127 -6.96 -14.50 4.73
N SER A 128 -5.65 -14.32 4.54
CA SER A 128 -4.64 -15.31 4.98
C SER A 128 -4.61 -15.47 6.51
N ILE A 129 -4.78 -14.38 7.25
CA ILE A 129 -4.85 -14.40 8.72
C ILE A 129 -6.15 -15.08 9.19
N GLU A 130 -7.28 -14.76 8.56
CA GLU A 130 -8.58 -15.39 8.87
C GLU A 130 -8.54 -16.90 8.68
N GLY A 131 -7.94 -17.37 7.58
CA GLY A 131 -7.75 -18.81 7.33
C GLY A 131 -6.90 -19.48 8.42
N ARG A 132 -5.81 -18.84 8.86
CA ARG A 132 -4.97 -19.35 9.95
C ARG A 132 -5.70 -19.39 11.29
N ILE A 133 -6.49 -18.36 11.61
CA ILE A 133 -7.28 -18.30 12.84
C ILE A 133 -8.34 -19.40 12.83
N SER A 134 -9.02 -19.60 11.70
CA SER A 134 -10.02 -20.66 11.53
C SER A 134 -9.42 -22.06 11.72
N ALA A 135 -8.24 -22.32 11.14
CA ALA A 135 -7.52 -23.56 11.35
C ALA A 135 -7.09 -23.76 12.82
N SER A 136 -6.60 -22.70 13.47
CA SER A 136 -6.23 -22.75 14.89
C SER A 136 -7.42 -23.01 15.79
N LYS A 137 -8.60 -22.43 15.47
CA LYS A 137 -9.85 -22.67 16.19
C LYS A 137 -10.29 -24.13 16.07
N LEU A 138 -10.27 -24.69 14.86
CA LEU A 138 -10.61 -26.10 14.62
C LEU A 138 -9.67 -27.06 15.38
N ALA A 139 -8.37 -26.76 15.39
CA ALA A 139 -7.39 -27.55 16.14
C ALA A 139 -7.67 -27.51 17.65
N ALA A 140 -7.96 -26.33 18.21
CA ALA A 140 -8.32 -26.19 19.61
C ALA A 140 -9.64 -26.89 19.97
N GLU A 141 -10.66 -26.84 19.10
CA GLU A 141 -11.92 -27.57 19.27
C GLU A 141 -11.71 -29.09 19.23
N THR A 142 -10.85 -29.57 18.32
CA THR A 142 -10.48 -30.99 18.21
C THR A 142 -9.75 -31.48 19.46
N GLU A 143 -8.78 -30.70 19.94
CA GLU A 143 -8.03 -31.02 21.15
C GLU A 143 -8.94 -31.07 22.38
N ARG A 144 -9.86 -30.10 22.49
CA ARG A 144 -10.87 -30.10 23.55
C ARG A 144 -11.75 -31.35 23.49
N SER A 145 -12.25 -31.71 22.30
CA SER A 145 -13.08 -32.91 22.13
C SER A 145 -12.34 -34.18 22.55
N ASN A 146 -11.09 -34.35 22.12
CA ASN A 146 -10.27 -35.50 22.49
C ASN A 146 -10.01 -35.57 24.00
N ALA A 147 -9.79 -34.43 24.65
CA ALA A 147 -9.59 -34.35 26.10
C ALA A 147 -10.87 -34.70 26.88
N GLU A 148 -12.03 -34.20 26.43
CA GLU A 148 -13.34 -34.54 27.00
C GLU A 148 -13.67 -36.04 26.83
N ASP A 149 -13.42 -36.60 25.64
CA ASP A 149 -13.65 -38.02 25.35
C ASP A 149 -12.73 -38.94 26.18
N LEU A 150 -11.45 -38.57 26.36
CA LEU A 150 -10.50 -39.31 27.19
C LEU A 150 -10.95 -39.38 28.65
N ASP A 151 -11.47 -38.27 29.19
CA ASP A 151 -11.97 -38.23 30.57
C ASP A 151 -13.24 -39.09 30.73
N MET A 152 -14.16 -39.05 29.75
CA MET A 152 -15.33 -39.96 29.75
C MET A 152 -14.94 -41.44 29.79
N VAL A 153 -13.96 -41.88 28.98
CA VAL A 153 -13.47 -43.27 28.98
C VAL A 153 -12.84 -43.65 30.33
N SER A 154 -12.08 -42.73 30.94
CA SER A 154 -11.46 -42.91 32.26
C SER A 154 -12.52 -43.01 33.37
N ALA A 155 -13.52 -42.12 33.36
CA ALA A 155 -14.63 -42.13 34.30
C ALA A 155 -15.44 -43.43 34.21
N PHE A 156 -15.77 -43.88 32.99
CA PHE A 156 -16.44 -45.15 32.74
C PHE A 156 -15.60 -46.34 33.24
N SER A 157 -14.30 -46.36 32.94
CA SER A 157 -13.40 -47.43 33.40
C SER A 157 -13.29 -47.49 34.93
N LYS A 158 -13.22 -46.35 35.61
CA LYS A 158 -13.22 -46.29 37.07
C LYS A 158 -14.54 -46.81 37.65
N PHE A 159 -15.66 -46.39 37.07
CA PHE A 159 -16.99 -46.85 37.49
C PHE A 159 -17.13 -48.38 37.34
N GLN A 160 -16.74 -48.92 36.18
CA GLN A 160 -16.80 -50.36 35.93
C GLN A 160 -15.91 -51.16 36.89
N ASN A 161 -14.69 -50.67 37.17
CA ASN A 161 -13.80 -51.30 38.15
C ASN A 161 -14.40 -51.30 39.56
N GLN A 162 -15.02 -50.19 39.98
CA GLN A 162 -15.71 -50.12 41.27
C GLN A 162 -16.87 -51.12 41.34
N GLN A 163 -17.72 -51.18 40.31
CA GLN A 163 -18.83 -52.13 40.24
C GLN A 163 -18.34 -53.58 40.31
N THR A 164 -17.32 -53.94 39.52
CA THR A 164 -16.74 -55.30 39.54
C THR A 164 -16.11 -55.63 40.90
N GLY A 165 -15.42 -54.68 41.53
CA GLY A 165 -14.88 -54.83 42.88
C GLY A 165 -15.97 -55.05 43.94
N TYR A 166 -17.06 -54.29 43.88
CA TYR A 166 -18.23 -54.46 44.75
C TYR A 166 -18.86 -55.84 44.60
N ASP A 167 -19.11 -56.30 43.37
CA ASP A 167 -19.68 -57.63 43.11
C ASP A 167 -18.76 -58.76 43.60
N ALA A 168 -17.44 -58.61 43.40
CA ALA A 168 -16.45 -59.56 43.88
C ALA A 168 -16.41 -59.61 45.41
N ALA A 169 -16.50 -58.45 46.09
CA ALA A 169 -16.56 -58.36 47.54
C ALA A 169 -17.85 -59.01 48.08
N LEU A 170 -19.01 -58.75 47.49
CA LEU A 170 -20.30 -59.37 47.84
C LEU A 170 -20.25 -60.90 47.68
N LYS A 171 -19.72 -61.40 46.57
CA LYS A 171 -19.56 -62.85 46.33
C LYS A 171 -18.58 -63.48 47.32
N SER A 172 -17.45 -62.82 47.58
CA SER A 172 -16.45 -63.29 48.54
C SER A 172 -17.03 -63.35 49.95
N TYR A 173 -17.77 -62.32 50.36
CA TYR A 173 -18.47 -62.27 51.64
C TYR A 173 -19.52 -63.39 51.75
N ALA A 174 -20.34 -63.59 50.72
CA ALA A 174 -21.32 -64.66 50.70
C ALA A 174 -20.67 -66.06 50.74
N MET A 175 -19.54 -66.27 50.08
CA MET A 175 -18.78 -67.52 50.15
C MET A 175 -18.19 -67.77 51.54
N VAL A 176 -17.61 -66.74 52.18
CA VAL A 176 -17.06 -66.84 53.54
C VAL A 176 -18.17 -67.14 54.56
N GLN A 177 -19.31 -66.45 54.47
CA GLN A 177 -20.47 -66.78 55.30
C GLN A 177 -20.96 -68.21 55.09
N LYS A 178 -21.02 -68.68 53.84
CA LYS A 178 -21.44 -70.06 53.53
C LYS A 178 -20.47 -71.10 54.10
N LEU A 179 -19.15 -70.85 54.02
CA LEU A 179 -18.11 -71.69 54.64
C LEU A 179 -18.22 -71.72 56.17
N SER A 180 -18.49 -70.58 56.82
CA SER A 180 -18.73 -70.50 58.27
C SER A 180 -19.95 -71.32 58.69
N LEU A 181 -21.02 -71.32 57.89
CA LEU A 181 -22.23 -72.07 58.19
C LEU A 181 -22.04 -73.59 58.02
N PHE A 182 -21.26 -74.01 57.01
CA PHE A 182 -20.88 -75.42 56.85
C PHE A 182 -19.97 -75.91 57.97
N GLN A 183 -19.05 -75.08 58.47
CA GLN A 183 -18.21 -75.45 59.63
C GLN A 183 -19.01 -75.50 60.94
N TYR A 184 -20.02 -74.65 61.11
CA TYR A 184 -20.88 -74.64 62.30
C TYR A 184 -21.83 -75.85 62.39
N ILE A 185 -22.22 -76.43 61.25
CA ILE A 185 -23.17 -77.56 61.20
C ILE A 185 -22.46 -78.93 61.21
N ASN A 186 -21.17 -78.99 60.88
CA ASN A 186 -20.41 -80.24 60.73
C ASN A 186 -19.37 -80.48 61.86
N GLY A 187 -19.43 -79.72 62.94
CA GLY A 187 -18.72 -79.94 64.21
C GLY A 187 -19.70 -79.98 65.36
#